data_AF-A0A150FWW7-F1
#
_entry.id   AF-A0A150FWW7-F1
#
_cell.length_a   1.000
_cell.length_b   1.000
_cell.length_c   1.000
_cell.angle_alpha   90.00
_cell.angle_beta   90.00
_cell.angle_gamma   90.00
#
_symmetry.space_group_name_H-M   'P 1'
#
loop_
_entity.id
_entity.type
_entity.pdbx_description
1 polymer ?
#
loop_
_entity_poly.entity_id
_entity_poly.type
_entity_poly.pdbx_seq_one_letter_code
_entity_poly.pdbx_strand_id
1 'polypeptide(L)'
;MPPPPTQGTDVYAGIQLHAKDFVDLAIAHGRRVVIVGAGKTALDCVSSIVATNTATSVTLLYRQAHWPLPRRMMFTSVRSLLFNRAMTAMLPPYYTAGLGTHAAGRVMEPLRRAFWRGVE
;
A
#
# COMPACT_ATOMS: atom_id res chain seq x y z
N MET A 1 -10.41 -14.08 -14.26
CA MET A 1 -10.69 -15.02 -13.17
C MET A 1 -11.88 -14.44 -12.40
N PRO A 2 -12.99 -15.18 -12.24
CA PRO A 2 -14.11 -14.72 -11.44
C PRO A 2 -13.68 -14.59 -9.97
N PRO A 3 -14.24 -13.63 -9.21
CA PRO A 3 -13.97 -13.51 -7.79
C PRO A 3 -14.40 -14.78 -7.04
N PRO A 4 -13.76 -15.12 -5.92
CA PRO A 4 -14.16 -16.28 -5.11
C PRO A 4 -15.63 -16.11 -4.67
N PRO A 5 -16.42 -17.19 -4.66
CA PRO A 5 -17.84 -17.11 -4.31
C PRO A 5 -17.98 -16.74 -2.82
N THR A 6 -18.43 -15.52 -2.57
CA THR A 6 -18.93 -15.09 -1.26
C THR A 6 -20.38 -15.53 -1.09
N GLN A 7 -20.74 -16.07 0.07
CA GLN A 7 -22.12 -16.46 0.37
C GLN A 7 -23.07 -15.26 0.24
N GLY A 8 -24.24 -15.46 -0.39
CA GLY A 8 -25.25 -14.42 -0.57
C GLY A 8 -25.03 -13.47 -1.75
N THR A 9 -24.04 -13.74 -2.62
CA THR A 9 -23.83 -13.00 -3.89
C THR A 9 -25.08 -13.08 -4.79
N ASP A 10 -25.75 -14.21 -4.79
CA ASP A 10 -26.98 -14.52 -5.53
C ASP A 10 -28.22 -13.76 -5.04
N VAL A 11 -28.22 -13.31 -3.78
CA VAL A 11 -29.34 -12.58 -3.16
C VAL A 11 -29.14 -11.05 -3.25
N TYR A 12 -27.94 -10.60 -3.62
CA TYR A 12 -27.64 -9.18 -3.68
C TYR A 12 -28.28 -8.51 -4.89
N ALA A 13 -29.26 -7.64 -4.64
CA ALA A 13 -29.99 -6.91 -5.68
C ALA A 13 -29.19 -5.74 -6.31
N GLY A 14 -28.02 -5.40 -5.77
CA GLY A 14 -27.18 -4.32 -6.28
C GLY A 14 -26.21 -4.78 -7.38
N ILE A 15 -25.36 -3.87 -7.83
CA ILE A 15 -24.32 -4.20 -8.82
C ILE A 15 -23.09 -4.75 -8.11
N GLN A 16 -22.67 -5.95 -8.53
CA GLN A 16 -21.40 -6.54 -8.13
C GLN A 16 -20.48 -6.63 -9.35
N LEU A 17 -19.25 -6.18 -9.18
CA LEU A 17 -18.27 -6.09 -10.24
C LEU A 17 -16.88 -6.41 -9.69
N HIS A 18 -16.06 -7.07 -10.51
CA HIS A 18 -14.65 -7.27 -10.17
C HIS A 18 -13.88 -5.97 -10.45
N ALA A 19 -12.80 -5.71 -9.70
CA ALA A 19 -12.01 -4.49 -9.87
C ALA A 19 -11.43 -4.31 -11.29
N LYS A 20 -11.34 -5.39 -12.07
CA LYS A 20 -10.93 -5.37 -13.48
C LYS A 20 -11.97 -4.67 -14.38
N ASP A 21 -13.24 -4.84 -14.06
CA ASP A 21 -14.36 -4.33 -14.86
C ASP A 21 -14.79 -2.94 -14.39
N PHE A 22 -14.19 -2.44 -13.30
CA PHE A 22 -14.34 -1.08 -12.80
C PHE A 22 -13.47 -0.11 -13.62
N VAL A 23 -13.96 0.29 -14.78
CA VAL A 23 -13.26 1.22 -15.68
C VAL A 23 -13.84 2.63 -15.58
N ASP A 24 -15.15 2.75 -15.29
CA ASP A 24 -15.87 4.02 -15.26
C ASP A 24 -16.33 4.38 -13.83
N LEU A 25 -15.99 5.60 -13.40
CA LEU A 25 -16.40 6.16 -12.11
C LEU A 25 -17.89 6.51 -12.08
N ALA A 26 -18.54 6.69 -13.24
CA ALA A 26 -19.97 6.99 -13.32
C ALA A 26 -20.83 5.90 -12.64
N ILE A 27 -20.35 4.64 -12.62
CA ILE A 27 -21.03 3.52 -11.95
C ILE A 27 -21.18 3.76 -10.44
N ALA A 28 -20.27 4.54 -9.84
CA ALA A 28 -20.27 4.87 -8.42
C ALA A 28 -21.10 6.14 -8.09
N HIS A 29 -21.58 6.87 -9.09
CA HIS A 29 -22.20 8.19 -8.90
C HIS A 29 -23.47 8.14 -8.06
N GLY A 30 -23.47 8.84 -6.92
CA GLY A 30 -24.61 8.90 -6.00
C GLY A 30 -24.95 7.56 -5.33
N ARG A 31 -24.02 6.60 -5.33
CA ARG A 31 -24.23 5.27 -4.74
C ARG A 31 -23.44 5.07 -3.45
N ARG A 32 -23.87 4.08 -2.67
CA ARG A 32 -23.11 3.55 -1.53
C ARG A 32 -22.27 2.38 -2.04
N VAL A 33 -20.95 2.51 -1.97
CA VAL A 33 -20.00 1.57 -2.57
C VAL A 33 -19.24 0.83 -1.48
N VAL A 34 -19.18 -0.49 -1.57
CA VAL A 34 -18.34 -1.34 -0.72
C VAL A 34 -17.23 -1.94 -1.58
N ILE A 35 -15.98 -1.72 -1.18
CA ILE A 35 -14.80 -2.26 -1.84
C ILE A 35 -14.21 -3.35 -0.96
N VAL A 36 -14.04 -4.56 -1.51
CA VAL A 36 -13.52 -5.72 -0.79
C VAL A 36 -12.05 -5.91 -1.12
N GLY A 37 -11.21 -5.88 -0.08
CA GLY A 37 -9.76 -6.03 -0.13
C GLY A 37 -9.01 -4.78 0.32
N ALA A 38 -7.78 -4.96 0.82
CA ALA A 38 -6.85 -3.87 1.17
C ALA A 38 -5.59 -3.88 0.28
N GLY A 39 -5.67 -4.48 -0.90
CA GLY A 39 -4.57 -4.47 -1.87
C GLY A 39 -4.42 -3.11 -2.55
N LYS A 40 -3.34 -2.97 -3.32
CA LYS A 40 -3.08 -1.76 -4.12
C LYS A 40 -4.27 -1.36 -4.99
N THR A 41 -4.87 -2.31 -5.71
CA THR A 41 -6.00 -2.03 -6.60
C THR A 41 -7.22 -1.51 -5.83
N ALA A 42 -7.52 -2.07 -4.66
CA ALA A 42 -8.63 -1.61 -3.83
C ALA A 42 -8.41 -0.18 -3.34
N LEU A 43 -7.19 0.14 -2.88
CA LEU A 43 -6.82 1.49 -2.47
C LEU A 43 -6.84 2.49 -3.63
N ASP A 44 -6.36 2.10 -4.81
CA ASP A 44 -6.43 2.94 -6.01
C ASP A 44 -7.92 3.23 -6.36
N CYS A 45 -8.82 2.23 -6.33
CA CYS A 45 -10.27 2.44 -6.51
C CYS A 45 -10.89 3.38 -5.47
N VAL A 46 -10.61 3.15 -4.17
CA VAL A 46 -11.07 4.04 -3.09
C VAL A 46 -10.57 5.46 -3.34
N SER A 47 -9.29 5.62 -3.62
CA SER A 47 -8.66 6.93 -3.81
C SER A 47 -9.27 7.69 -4.98
N SER A 48 -9.56 7.00 -6.09
CA SER A 48 -10.21 7.61 -7.25
C SER A 48 -11.61 8.10 -6.91
N ILE A 49 -12.45 7.27 -6.27
CA ILE A 49 -13.83 7.63 -5.93
C ILE A 49 -13.89 8.77 -4.91
N VAL A 50 -13.00 8.74 -3.91
CA VAL A 50 -12.90 9.77 -2.87
C VAL A 50 -12.38 11.08 -3.45
N ALA A 51 -11.37 11.03 -4.30
CA ALA A 51 -10.80 12.23 -4.92
C ALA A 51 -11.81 12.95 -5.84
N THR A 52 -12.67 12.20 -6.53
CA THR A 52 -13.71 12.77 -7.41
C THR A 52 -15.05 13.01 -6.71
N ASN A 53 -15.15 12.71 -5.40
CA ASN A 53 -16.37 12.83 -4.59
C ASN A 53 -17.63 12.27 -5.27
N THR A 54 -17.48 11.15 -5.99
CA THR A 54 -18.54 10.65 -6.89
C THR A 54 -19.57 9.80 -6.14
N ALA A 55 -19.16 9.07 -5.11
CA ALA A 55 -20.04 8.21 -4.33
C ALA A 55 -20.60 8.92 -3.09
N THR A 56 -21.80 8.52 -2.67
CA THR A 56 -22.43 9.01 -1.43
C THR A 56 -21.72 8.48 -0.17
N SER A 57 -21.20 7.26 -0.24
CA SER A 57 -20.47 6.63 0.87
C SER A 57 -19.56 5.56 0.30
N VAL A 58 -18.33 5.47 0.83
CA VAL A 58 -17.34 4.45 0.45
C VAL A 58 -16.91 3.69 1.69
N THR A 59 -17.09 2.37 1.68
CA THR A 59 -16.65 1.48 2.76
C THR A 59 -15.61 0.50 2.23
N LEU A 60 -14.44 0.46 2.89
CA LEU A 60 -13.37 -0.49 2.57
C LEU A 60 -13.43 -1.68 3.53
N LEU A 61 -13.76 -2.87 3.01
CA LEU A 61 -13.81 -4.11 3.76
C LEU A 61 -12.51 -4.89 3.55
N TYR A 62 -11.78 -5.20 4.63
CA TYR A 62 -10.55 -5.98 4.55
C TYR A 62 -10.42 -6.95 5.72
N ARG A 63 -9.81 -8.11 5.47
CA ARG A 63 -9.56 -9.13 6.51
C ARG A 63 -8.37 -8.77 7.39
N GLN A 64 -7.33 -8.19 6.81
CA GLN A 64 -6.09 -7.82 7.48
C GLN A 64 -5.73 -6.39 7.09
N ALA A 65 -5.47 -5.56 8.10
CA ALA A 65 -4.96 -4.21 7.88
C ALA A 65 -3.55 -4.29 7.29
N HIS A 66 -3.32 -3.53 6.23
CA HIS A 66 -1.98 -3.35 5.67
C HIS A 66 -1.53 -1.93 5.96
N TRP A 67 -0.25 -1.74 6.24
CA TRP A 67 0.29 -0.41 6.50
C TRP A 67 0.17 0.46 5.23
N PRO A 68 -0.57 1.58 5.27
CA PRO A 68 -0.71 2.44 4.11
C PRO A 68 0.61 3.19 3.89
N LEU A 69 1.38 2.77 2.89
CA LEU A 69 2.57 3.49 2.47
C LEU A 69 2.18 4.60 1.47
N PRO A 70 2.43 5.88 1.78
CA PRO A 70 2.15 6.97 0.86
C PRO A 70 3.06 6.87 -0.38
N ARG A 71 2.59 7.34 -1.54
CA ARG A 71 3.42 7.35 -2.77
C ARG A 71 4.55 8.38 -2.70
N ARG A 72 4.35 9.45 -1.94
CA ARG A 72 5.30 10.56 -1.76
C ARG A 72 5.46 10.83 -0.27
N MET A 73 6.71 10.85 0.19
CA MET A 73 7.07 11.23 1.56
C MET A 73 7.80 12.56 1.46
N MET A 74 7.19 13.61 1.99
CA MET A 74 7.73 14.97 1.95
C MET A 74 8.02 15.41 0.50
N PHE A 75 9.29 15.53 0.11
CA PHE A 75 9.71 16.01 -1.21
C PHE A 75 9.93 14.89 -2.24
N THR A 76 10.15 13.66 -1.79
CA THR A 76 10.67 12.55 -2.62
C THR A 76 9.68 11.39 -2.71
N SER A 77 9.72 10.65 -3.83
CA SER A 77 8.96 9.40 -3.95
C SER A 77 9.45 8.39 -2.93
N VAL A 78 8.53 7.67 -2.27
CA VAL A 78 8.89 6.59 -1.34
C VAL A 78 9.77 5.54 -2.01
N ARG A 79 9.61 5.31 -3.32
CA ARG A 79 10.51 4.44 -4.07
C ARG A 79 11.94 4.96 -4.07
N SER A 80 12.15 6.25 -4.31
CA SER A 80 13.49 6.83 -4.34
C SER A 80 14.11 6.92 -2.94
N LEU A 81 13.29 7.03 -1.89
CA LEU A 81 13.74 6.99 -0.51
C LEU A 81 14.19 5.57 -0.12
N LEU A 82 13.36 4.57 -0.42
CA LEU A 82 13.59 3.17 -0.04
C LEU A 82 14.64 2.49 -0.94
N PHE A 83 14.67 2.79 -2.23
CA PHE A 83 15.59 2.20 -3.21
C PHE A 83 16.74 3.16 -3.55
N ASN A 84 17.47 3.61 -2.52
CA ASN A 84 18.73 4.33 -2.68
C ASN A 84 19.88 3.52 -2.05
N ARG A 85 21.10 3.68 -2.56
CA ARG A 85 22.32 3.04 -2.04
C ARG A 85 22.57 3.38 -0.57
N ALA A 86 22.13 4.55 -0.11
CA ALA A 86 22.15 4.94 1.30
C ALA A 86 21.31 3.98 2.17
N MET A 87 20.14 3.55 1.69
CA MET A 87 19.28 2.59 2.39
C MET A 87 19.91 1.19 2.39
N THR A 88 20.55 0.78 1.28
CA THR A 88 21.34 -0.45 1.21
C THR A 88 22.51 -0.46 2.21
N ALA A 89 23.15 0.69 2.45
CA ALA A 89 24.22 0.83 3.45
C ALA A 89 23.70 0.73 4.90
N MET A 90 22.41 0.99 5.13
CA MET A 90 21.77 0.81 6.44
C MET A 90 21.34 -0.64 6.70
N LEU A 91 21.20 -1.47 5.68
CA LEU A 91 20.98 -2.91 5.87
C LEU A 91 22.26 -3.58 6.43
N PRO A 92 22.13 -4.62 7.25
CA PRO A 92 23.30 -5.38 7.71
C PRO A 92 24.10 -5.89 6.51
N PRO A 93 25.45 -5.77 6.51
CA PRO A 93 26.26 -6.33 5.45
C PRO A 93 25.99 -7.84 5.34
N TYR A 94 25.62 -8.29 4.13
CA TYR A 94 25.43 -9.71 3.83
C TYR A 94 26.77 -10.47 3.86
N TYR A 95 26.69 -11.80 3.94
CA TYR A 95 27.81 -12.73 4.18
C TYR A 95 29.04 -12.58 3.26
N THR A 96 28.92 -11.91 2.11
CA THR A 96 30.00 -11.68 1.14
C THR A 96 30.73 -10.34 1.32
N ALA A 97 30.43 -9.59 2.39
CA ALA A 97 31.05 -8.31 2.68
C ALA A 97 32.49 -8.48 3.20
N GLY A 98 33.45 -7.76 2.63
CA GLY A 98 34.85 -7.78 3.08
C GLY A 98 35.04 -7.25 4.51
N LEU A 99 36.19 -7.54 5.14
CA LEU A 99 36.48 -7.11 6.53
C LEU A 99 36.26 -5.60 6.76
N GLY A 100 36.55 -4.75 5.75
CA GLY A 100 36.35 -3.31 5.82
C GLY A 100 34.89 -2.87 5.87
N THR A 101 33.98 -3.57 5.17
CA THR A 101 32.54 -3.25 5.20
C THR A 101 31.88 -3.71 6.50
N HIS A 102 32.38 -4.75 7.14
CA HIS A 102 31.96 -5.13 8.51
C HIS A 102 32.41 -4.11 9.57
N ALA A 103 33.62 -3.56 9.45
CA ALA A 103 34.10 -2.51 10.35
C ALA A 103 33.28 -1.22 10.20
N ALA A 104 33.06 -0.78 8.96
CA ALA A 104 32.21 0.39 8.66
C ALA A 104 30.75 0.18 9.13
N GLY A 105 30.22 -1.04 8.99
CA GLY A 105 28.89 -1.41 9.47
C GLY A 105 28.73 -1.31 10.98
N ARG A 106 29.76 -1.67 11.78
CA ARG A 106 29.77 -1.50 13.24
C ARG A 106 29.84 -0.03 13.66
N VAL A 107 30.63 0.78 12.97
CA VAL A 107 30.75 2.22 13.26
C VAL A 107 29.43 2.95 12.98
N MET A 108 28.70 2.56 11.92
CA MET A 108 27.40 3.13 11.55
C MET A 108 26.22 2.54 12.34
N GLU A 109 26.44 1.51 13.16
CA GLU A 109 25.40 0.84 13.93
C GLU A 109 24.65 1.75 14.93
N PRO A 110 25.30 2.60 15.75
CA PRO A 110 24.58 3.51 16.65
C PRO A 110 23.71 4.53 15.90
N LEU A 111 24.20 5.05 14.77
CA LEU A 111 23.44 5.97 13.92
C LEU A 111 22.21 5.29 13.32
N ARG A 112 22.38 4.05 12.82
CA ARG A 112 21.27 3.24 12.32
C ARG A 112 20.23 2.96 13.40
N ARG A 113 20.66 2.61 14.62
CA ARG A 113 19.74 2.39 15.74
C ARG A 113 18.98 3.66 16.12
N ALA A 114 19.65 4.82 16.12
CA ALA A 114 19.01 6.11 16.38
C ALA A 114 17.98 6.46 15.30
N PHE A 115 18.29 6.21 14.03
CA PHE A 115 17.36 6.40 12.92
C PHE A 115 16.11 5.52 13.06
N TRP A 116 16.28 4.22 13.32
CA TRP A 116 15.13 3.30 13.47
C TRP A 116 14.27 3.61 14.69
N ARG A 117 14.86 4.03 15.82
CA ARG A 117 14.08 4.53 16.97
C ARG A 117 13.28 5.79 16.67
N GLY A 118 13.69 6.59 15.69
CA GLY A 118 12.96 7.78 15.26
C GLY A 118 11.85 7.49 14.25
N VAL A 119 11.80 6.27 13.71
CA VAL A 119 10.78 5.81 12.74
C VAL A 119 9.66 5.03 13.45
N GLU A 120 9.93 4.51 14.64
CA GLU A 120 8.99 3.86 15.56
C GLU A 120 8.08 4.88 16.25
#